data_AF-A0A8T7A5K0-F1
#
_entry.id   AF-A0A8T7A5K0-F1
#
_cell.length_a   1.000
_cell.length_b   1.000
_cell.length_c   1.000
_cell.angle_alpha   90.00
_cell.angle_beta   90.00
_cell.angle_gamma   90.00
#
_symmetry.space_group_name_H-M   'P 1'
#
loop_
_entity.id
_entity.type
_entity.pdbx_description
1 polymer ?
#
loop_
_entity_poly.entity_id
_entity_poly.type
_entity_poly.pdbx_seq_one_letter_code
_entity_poly.pdbx_strand_id
1 'polypeptide(L)' 'QELESFRHTFSHYHLDIHPHVVMSSDKMAPANVMDAQSRFFKLHQQPEVGIAAPVKRIMQSLLSL' A
#
# COMPACT_ATOMS: atom_id res chain seq x y z
N GLN A 1 12.07 4.72 -0.70
CA GLN A 1 12.19 4.47 0.76
C GLN A 1 11.64 3.08 1.04
N GLU A 2 12.35 2.23 1.77
CA GLU A 2 11.80 0.93 2.20
C GLU A 2 11.07 1.09 3.54
N LEU A 3 9.97 0.36 3.73
CA LEU A 3 9.30 0.23 5.02
C LEU A 3 9.70 -1.08 5.69
N GLU A 4 9.41 -1.20 6.98
CA GLU A 4 9.62 -2.44 7.73
C GLU A 4 8.90 -3.60 7.04
N SER A 5 9.66 -4.63 6.71
CA SER A 5 9.12 -5.87 6.13
C SER A 5 8.40 -6.68 7.21
N PHE A 6 7.33 -7.38 6.82
CA PHE A 6 6.57 -8.18 7.77
C PHE A 6 5.86 -9.37 7.13
N ARG A 7 5.54 -10.36 7.96
CA ARG A 7 4.70 -11.51 7.59
C ARG A 7 3.27 -11.32 8.05
N HIS A 8 2.31 -11.61 7.17
CA HIS A 8 0.92 -11.79 7.54
C HIS A 8 0.53 -13.26 7.38
N THR A 9 -0.14 -13.81 8.38
CA THR A 9 -0.59 -15.21 8.40
C THR A 9 -2.08 -15.28 8.11
N PHE A 10 -2.43 -15.92 7.00
CA PHE A 10 -3.78 -16.37 6.71
C PHE A 10 -3.95 -17.81 7.18
N SER A 11 -5.18 -18.31 7.21
CA SER A 11 -5.46 -19.69 7.63
C SER A 11 -4.75 -20.76 6.80
N HIS A 12 -4.44 -20.47 5.53
CA HIS A 12 -3.91 -21.46 4.59
C HIS A 12 -2.52 -21.13 4.03
N TYR A 13 -1.99 -19.93 4.27
CA TYR A 13 -0.69 -19.52 3.77
C TYR A 13 -0.13 -18.32 4.56
N HIS A 14 1.15 -18.02 4.33
CA HIS A 14 1.81 -16.83 4.83
C HIS A 14 2.18 -15.92 3.66
N LEU A 15 2.04 -14.62 3.86
CA LEU A 15 2.50 -13.61 2.92
C LEU A 15 3.60 -12.80 3.58
N ASP A 16 4.81 -12.92 3.05
CA ASP A 16 5.92 -12.04 3.36
C ASP A 16 5.81 -10.78 2.50
N ILE A 17 5.85 -9.62 3.16
CA ILE A 17 5.60 -8.33 2.52
C ILE A 17 6.83 -7.45 2.76
N HIS A 18 7.35 -6.91 1.67
CA HIS A 18 8.47 -5.97 1.62
C HIS A 18 7.96 -4.67 0.98
N PRO A 19 7.46 -3.70 1.76
CA PRO A 19 6.85 -2.51 1.19
C PRO A 19 7.93 -1.49 0.76
N HIS A 20 7.78 -0.92 -0.44
CA HIS A 20 8.63 0.14 -0.95
C HIS A 20 7.79 1.36 -1.31
N VAL A 21 8.18 2.54 -0.81
CA VAL A 21 7.61 3.83 -1.17
C VAL A 21 8.35 4.40 -2.36
N VAL A 22 7.60 4.66 -3.43
CA VAL A 22 8.07 5.29 -4.65
C VAL A 22 7.40 6.66 -4.76
N MET A 23 8.20 7.71 -4.87
CA MET A 23 7.71 9.07 -5.14
C MET A 23 7.85 9.32 -6.64
N SER A 24 6.75 9.61 -7.32
CA SER A 24 6.81 10.05 -8.72
C SER A 24 7.03 11.55 -8.74
N SER A 25 8.13 12.00 -9.33
CA SER A 25 8.28 13.40 -9.71
C SER A 25 7.48 13.64 -11.00
N ASP A 26 6.78 14.78 -11.09
CA ASP A 26 5.83 15.13 -12.16
C ASP A 26 6.33 14.95 -13.61
N LYS A 27 7.63 14.73 -13.83
CA LYS A 27 8.22 14.55 -15.18
C LYS A 27 8.29 13.10 -15.66
N MET A 28 8.05 12.11 -14.80
CA MET A 28 8.15 10.68 -15.14
C MET A 28 6.99 9.86 -14.59
N ALA A 29 5.82 10.46 -14.35
CA ALA A 29 4.63 9.69 -14.04
C ALA A 29 4.33 8.77 -15.24
N PRO A 30 4.39 7.43 -15.08
CA PRO A 30 3.95 6.52 -16.13
C PRO A 30 2.53 6.92 -16.54
N ALA A 31 2.26 7.02 -17.85
CA ALA A 31 0.91 7.34 -18.32
C ALA A 31 -0.17 6.38 -17.77
N ASN A 32 0.25 5.19 -17.31
CA ASN A 32 -0.60 4.12 -16.78
C ASN A 32 -0.09 3.61 -15.42
N VAL A 33 -0.06 4.44 -14.37
CA VAL A 33 0.23 3.95 -13.00
C VAL A 33 -0.89 3.06 -12.46
N MET A 34 -2.09 3.16 -13.02
CA MET A 34 -3.28 2.47 -12.54
C MET A 34 -4.01 1.77 -13.70
N ASP A 35 -4.39 0.51 -13.49
CA ASP A 35 -5.31 -0.20 -14.38
C ASP A 35 -6.76 0.25 -14.12
N ALA A 36 -7.64 0.12 -15.12
CA ALA A 36 -9.00 0.67 -15.13
C ALA A 36 -9.89 0.22 -13.95
N GLN A 37 -9.56 -0.91 -13.32
CA GLN A 37 -10.32 -1.46 -12.18
C GLN A 37 -9.71 -1.16 -10.80
N SER A 38 -8.57 -0.48 -10.74
CA SER A 38 -7.91 -0.14 -9.49
C SER A 38 -8.43 1.18 -8.90
N ARG A 39 -8.27 1.36 -7.59
CA ARG A 39 -8.63 2.60 -6.88
C ARG A 39 -7.46 3.10 -6.05
N PHE A 40 -7.17 4.40 -6.14
CA PHE A 40 -6.27 5.06 -5.20
C PHE A 40 -6.98 5.40 -3.90
N PHE A 41 -6.31 5.17 -2.77
CA PHE A 41 -6.79 5.56 -1.46
C PHE A 41 -5.99 6.76 -0.96
N LYS A 42 -6.68 7.77 -0.43
CA LYS A 42 -6.02 8.86 0.30
C LYS A 42 -5.61 8.34 1.67
N LEU A 43 -4.35 8.53 2.03
CA LEU A 43 -3.79 8.00 3.29
C LEU A 43 -4.48 8.55 4.54
N HIS A 44 -4.90 9.81 4.51
CA HIS A 44 -5.54 10.51 5.65
C HIS A 44 -7.08 10.39 5.67
N GLN A 45 -7.68 9.71 4.69
CA GLN A 45 -9.13 9.52 4.64
C GLN A 45 -9.48 8.09 5.04
N GLN A 46 -10.51 7.93 5.88
CA GLN A 46 -11.01 6.60 6.18
C GLN A 46 -11.55 5.95 4.90
N PRO A 47 -11.10 4.74 4.54
CA PRO A 47 -11.61 4.03 3.38
C PRO A 47 -13.10 3.70 3.55
N GLU A 48 -13.89 3.91 2.51
CA GLU A 48 -15.33 3.57 2.50
C GLU A 48 -15.59 2.05 2.42
N VAL A 49 -14.55 1.27 2.09
CA VAL A 49 -14.58 -0.19 2.00
C VAL A 49 -13.65 -0.82 3.02
N GLY A 50 -13.97 -2.05 3.44
CA GLY A 50 -13.10 -2.82 4.32
C GLY A 50 -11.72 -3.04 3.68
N ILE A 51 -10.68 -2.48 4.29
CA ILE A 51 -9.29 -2.73 3.89
C ILE A 51 -8.75 -3.97 4.60
N ALA A 52 -8.06 -4.84 3.85
CA ALA A 52 -7.40 -6.02 4.40
C ALA A 52 -6.37 -5.64 5.48
N ALA A 53 -6.27 -6.46 6.53
CA ALA A 53 -5.35 -6.22 7.65
C ALA A 53 -3.89 -5.89 7.25
N PRO A 54 -3.22 -6.60 6.32
CA PRO A 54 -1.86 -6.25 5.92
C PRO A 54 -1.77 -4.88 5.24
N VAL A 55 -2.79 -4.46 4.48
CA VAL A 55 -2.81 -3.14 3.83
C VAL A 55 -2.97 -2.03 4.87
N LYS A 56 -3.81 -2.22 5.90
CA LYS A 56 -3.92 -1.27 7.02
C LYS A 56 -2.57 -1.05 7.72
N ARG A 57 -1.79 -2.12 7.92
CA ARG A 57 -0.45 -2.03 8.51
C ARG A 57 0.49 -1.16 7.66
N ILE A 58 0.49 -1.36 6.33
CA ILE A 58 1.29 -0.53 5.41
C ILE A 58 0.86 0.95 5.51
N MET A 59 -0.44 1.24 5.52
CA MET A 59 -0.94 2.61 5.64
C MET A 59 -0.52 3.26 6.97
N GLN A 60 -0.58 2.52 8.08
CA GLN A 60 -0.12 3.03 9.39
C GLN A 60 1.38 3.35 9.37
N SER A 61 2.20 2.46 8.80
CA SER A 61 3.64 2.72 8.64
C SER A 61 3.92 3.96 7.80
N LEU A 62 3.13 4.20 6.74
CA LEU A 62 3.23 5.40 5.91
C LEU A 62 2.83 6.68 6.66
N LEU A 63 1.78 6.62 7.49
CA LEU A 63 1.31 7.76 8.29
C LEU A 63 2.24 8.11 9.45
N SER A 64 3.10 7.17 9.86
CA SER A 64 4.12 7.38 10.90
C SER A 64 5.48 7.84 10.36
N LEU A 65 5.64 7.93 9.03
CA LEU A 65 6.80 8.59 8.42
C LEU A 65 6.72 10.11 8.61
#